data_AF-A0A2G6P931-F1
#
_entry.id   AF-A0A2G6P931-F1
#
_cell.length_a   1.000
_cell.length_b   1.000
_cell.length_c   1.000
_cell.angle_alpha   90.00
_cell.angle_beta   90.00
_cell.angle_gamma   90.00
#
_symmetry.space_group_name_H-M   'P 1'
#
loop_
_entity.id
_entity.type
_entity.pdbx_description
1 polymer ?
#
loop_
_entity_poly.entity_id
_entity_poly.type
_entity_poly.pdbx_seq_one_letter_code
_entity_poly.pdbx_strand_id
1 'polypeptide(L)'
;GQKDPIAFVKVPLGVNLQAGLGLAVDKKEFAQIPFTFCDSAGCNAIFPVTSDIAGKMKKGKKIQFGMLLVSQEIYTEGSLSGFTDAFNSL
;
A
#
# COMPACT_ATOMS: atom_id res chain seq x y z
N GLY A 1 2.90 14.84 19.84
CA GLY A 1 1.60 14.53 19.19
C GLY A 1 1.63 14.95 17.75
N GLN A 2 2.45 14.29 16.93
CA GLN A 2 2.45 14.45 15.48
C GLN A 2 1.59 13.35 14.89
N LYS A 3 0.68 13.70 13.98
CA LYS A 3 -0.21 12.73 13.32
C LYS A 3 0.57 12.03 12.22
N ASP A 4 0.45 10.71 12.14
CA ASP A 4 1.03 9.93 11.06
C ASP A 4 0.48 10.41 9.70
N PRO A 5 1.32 10.57 8.66
CA PRO A 5 0.85 10.86 7.30
C PRO A 5 -0.14 9.79 6.82
N ILE A 6 -1.11 10.18 6.00
CA ILE A 6 -2.11 9.25 5.45
C ILE A 6 -1.73 8.88 4.01
N ALA A 7 -1.61 7.58 3.74
CA ALA A 7 -1.44 7.05 2.39
C ALA A 7 -2.79 6.80 1.72
N PHE A 8 -2.86 7.13 0.43
CA PHE A 8 -3.97 6.81 -0.45
C PHE A 8 -3.44 5.92 -1.58
N VAL A 9 -3.87 4.67 -1.63
CA VAL A 9 -3.52 3.74 -2.71
C VAL A 9 -4.77 3.43 -3.52
N LYS A 10 -4.79 3.87 -4.77
CA LYS A 10 -5.88 3.56 -5.71
C LYS A 10 -5.46 2.37 -6.57
N VAL A 11 -6.32 1.36 -6.60
CA VAL A 11 -6.15 0.13 -7.39
C VAL A 11 -7.29 -0.04 -8.39
N PRO A 12 -7.13 -0.88 -9.43
CA PRO A 12 -8.18 -1.14 -10.40
C PRO A 12 -9.49 -1.65 -9.78
N LEU A 13 -10.59 -1.48 -10.50
CA LEU A 13 -11.88 -2.11 -10.18
C LEU A 13 -11.81 -3.64 -10.34
N GLY A 14 -12.75 -4.35 -9.69
CA GLY A 14 -12.85 -5.81 -9.75
C GLY A 14 -11.99 -6.55 -8.71
N VAL A 15 -11.38 -5.83 -7.78
CA VAL A 15 -10.71 -6.40 -6.61
C VAL A 15 -11.70 -6.95 -5.59
N ASN A 16 -11.30 -7.98 -4.88
CA ASN A 16 -12.08 -8.59 -3.81
C ASN A 16 -12.00 -7.71 -2.55
N LEU A 17 -13.14 -7.11 -2.17
CA LEU A 17 -13.22 -6.21 -1.04
C LEU A 17 -12.95 -6.87 0.32
N GLN A 18 -13.31 -8.15 0.47
CA GLN A 18 -13.09 -8.89 1.71
C GLN A 18 -11.62 -9.28 1.89
N ALA A 19 -10.91 -9.50 0.79
CA ALA A 19 -9.47 -9.79 0.82
C ALA A 19 -8.64 -8.52 1.07
N GLY A 20 -9.06 -7.35 0.59
CA GLY A 20 -8.29 -6.10 0.76
C GLY A 20 -6.99 -6.07 -0.06
N LEU A 21 -6.15 -5.08 0.25
CA LEU A 21 -4.86 -4.82 -0.39
C LEU A 21 -3.71 -5.38 0.45
N GLY A 22 -2.99 -6.38 -0.07
CA GLY A 22 -1.77 -6.89 0.55
C GLY A 22 -0.59 -5.95 0.32
N LEU A 23 0.20 -5.70 1.35
CA LEU A 23 1.42 -4.89 1.28
C LEU A 23 2.64 -5.72 1.69
N ALA A 24 3.67 -5.68 0.86
CA ALA A 24 4.96 -6.30 1.14
C ALA A 24 6.13 -5.35 0.84
N VAL A 25 7.21 -5.45 1.59
CA VAL A 25 8.49 -4.83 1.26
C VAL A 25 9.49 -5.93 0.98
N ASP A 26 10.16 -5.87 -0.17
CA ASP A 26 11.14 -6.87 -0.61
C ASP A 26 10.61 -8.31 -0.49
N LYS A 27 9.35 -8.53 -0.91
CA LYS A 27 8.61 -9.81 -0.86
C LYS A 27 8.26 -10.30 0.56
N LYS A 28 8.41 -9.47 1.59
CA LYS A 28 7.95 -9.77 2.95
C LYS A 28 6.67 -9.01 3.25
N GLU A 29 5.56 -9.75 3.29
CA GLU A 29 4.26 -9.19 3.66
C GLU A 29 4.31 -8.63 5.08
N PHE A 30 3.67 -7.47 5.28
CA PHE A 30 3.64 -6.80 6.58
C PHE A 30 2.28 -6.22 6.94
N ALA A 31 1.36 -6.08 5.98
CA ALA A 31 0.03 -5.56 6.24
C ALA A 31 -0.96 -6.00 5.17
N GLN A 32 -2.23 -6.11 5.57
CA GLN A 32 -3.37 -6.26 4.68
C GLN A 32 -4.36 -5.14 5.01
N ILE A 33 -4.60 -4.26 4.04
CA ILE A 33 -5.35 -3.02 4.23
C ILE A 33 -6.75 -3.18 3.61
N PRO A 34 -7.84 -2.98 4.37
CA PRO A 34 -9.18 -2.96 3.80
C PRO A 34 -9.35 -1.84 2.78
N PHE A 35 -10.10 -2.08 1.71
CA PHE A 35 -10.53 -1.00 0.83
C PHE A 35 -11.59 -0.15 1.53
N THR A 36 -11.41 1.17 1.50
CA THR A 36 -12.28 2.14 2.16
C THR A 36 -13.52 2.44 1.33
N PHE A 37 -13.34 2.71 0.03
CA PHE A 37 -14.42 2.92 -0.93
C PHE A 37 -13.92 2.73 -2.37
N CYS A 38 -14.85 2.56 -3.30
CA CYS A 38 -14.55 2.53 -4.73
C CYS A 38 -15.32 3.63 -5.46
N ASP A 39 -14.69 4.21 -6.47
CA ASP A 39 -15.26 5.18 -7.41
C ASP A 39 -15.00 4.72 -8.85
N SER A 40 -15.43 5.52 -9.84
CA SER A 40 -15.25 5.16 -11.26
C SER A 40 -13.79 5.04 -11.70
N ALA A 41 -12.83 5.58 -10.94
CA ALA A 41 -11.40 5.48 -11.21
C ALA A 41 -10.73 4.30 -10.50
N GLY A 42 -11.37 3.66 -9.51
CA GLY A 42 -10.82 2.50 -8.82
C GLY A 42 -11.23 2.39 -7.35
N CYS A 43 -10.69 1.37 -6.67
CA CYS A 43 -10.87 1.16 -5.23
C CYS A 43 -9.70 1.79 -4.46
N ASN A 44 -10.01 2.44 -3.34
CA ASN A 44 -9.03 3.15 -2.53
C ASN A 44 -8.78 2.40 -1.22
N ALA A 45 -7.51 2.12 -0.92
CA ALA A 45 -7.05 1.75 0.41
C ALA A 45 -6.43 2.97 1.09
N ILE A 46 -6.96 3.36 2.25
CA ILE A 46 -6.56 4.56 2.98
C ILE A 46 -6.09 4.13 4.37
N PHE A 47 -4.85 4.47 4.71
CA PHE A 47 -4.27 4.04 5.98
C PHE A 47 -3.20 5.01 6.48
N PRO A 48 -3.04 5.13 7.81
CA PRO A 48 -1.91 5.87 8.37
C PRO A 48 -0.60 5.16 8.08
N VAL A 49 0.39 5.91 7.63
CA VAL A 49 1.76 5.43 7.47
C VAL A 49 2.43 5.54 8.85
N THR A 50 2.19 4.52 9.66
CA THR A 50 2.78 4.43 11.01
C THR A 50 4.30 4.40 10.93
N SER A 51 4.96 4.68 12.07
CA SER A 51 6.42 4.59 12.19
C SER A 51 6.97 3.22 11.79
N ASP A 52 6.22 2.13 12.01
CA ASP A 52 6.59 0.78 11.59
C ASP A 52 6.54 0.61 10.07
N ILE A 53 5.47 1.06 9.41
CA ILE A 53 5.33 1.01 7.95
C ILE A 53 6.40 1.89 7.30
N ALA A 54 6.56 3.13 7.77
CA ALA A 54 7.60 4.03 7.30
C ALA A 54 8.99 3.41 7.48
N GLY A 55 9.25 2.77 8.63
CA GLY A 55 10.51 2.09 8.91
C GLY A 55 10.81 0.94 7.95
N LYS A 56 9.80 0.16 7.56
CA LYS A 56 9.94 -0.90 6.55
C LYS A 56 10.24 -0.31 5.16
N MET A 57 9.48 0.70 4.75
CA MET A 57 9.68 1.35 3.44
C MET A 57 11.04 2.05 3.33
N LYS A 58 11.52 2.73 4.39
CA LYS A 58 12.83 3.39 4.42
C LYS A 58 14.01 2.42 4.28
N LYS A 59 13.86 1.17 4.75
CA LYS A 59 14.90 0.13 4.70
C LYS A 59 14.81 -0.75 3.45
N GLY A 60 13.67 -0.72 2.78
CA GLY A 60 13.37 -1.57 1.64
C GLY A 60 13.86 -1.02 0.30
N LYS A 61 13.83 -1.88 -0.73
CA LYS A 61 14.14 -1.47 -2.11
C LYS A 61 12.89 -1.42 -2.97
N LYS A 62 11.94 -2.33 -2.73
CA LYS A 62 10.66 -2.38 -3.45
C LYS A 62 9.50 -2.54 -2.49
N ILE A 63 8.41 -1.83 -2.79
CA ILE A 63 7.09 -2.07 -2.23
C ILE A 63 6.30 -2.92 -3.22
N GLN A 64 5.52 -3.87 -2.73
CA GLN A 64 4.64 -4.68 -3.55
C GLN A 64 3.22 -4.62 -3.03
N PHE A 65 2.29 -4.63 -3.98
CA PHE A 65 0.86 -4.58 -3.77
C PHE A 65 0.25 -5.87 -4.30
N GLY A 66 -0.30 -6.68 -3.40
CA GLY A 66 -1.05 -7.90 -3.72
C GLY A 66 -2.53 -7.59 -3.81
N MET A 67 -3.17 -8.03 -4.90
CA MET A 67 -4.59 -7.84 -5.14
C MET A 67 -5.21 -9.15 -5.60
N LEU A 68 -6.28 -9.57 -4.93
CA LEU A 68 -7.12 -10.65 -5.40
C LEU A 68 -8.22 -10.09 -6.30
N LEU A 69 -8.22 -10.47 -7.57
CA LEU A 69 -9.32 -10.22 -8.52
C LEU A 69 -10.22 -11.44 -8.58
N VAL A 70 -11.36 -11.32 -9.28
CA VAL A 70 -12.36 -12.39 -9.43
C VAL A 70 -11.76 -13.73 -9.87
N SER A 71 -10.77 -13.73 -10.76
CA SER A 71 -10.22 -14.94 -11.36
C SER A 71 -8.76 -15.24 -11.02
N GLN A 72 -8.05 -14.30 -10.40
CA GLN A 72 -6.60 -14.41 -10.23
C GLN A 72 -6.08 -13.48 -9.14
N GLU A 73 -4.93 -13.83 -8.58
CA GLU A 73 -4.13 -12.94 -7.74
C GLU A 73 -3.08 -12.23 -8.60
N ILE A 74 -2.93 -10.93 -8.42
CA ILE A 74 -1.91 -10.12 -9.11
C ILE A 74 -1.03 -9.41 -8.11
N TYR A 75 0.22 -9.21 -8.49
CA TYR A 75 1.19 -8.44 -7.74
C TYR A 75 1.77 -7.34 -8.62
N THR A 76 1.78 -6.12 -8.11
CA THR A 76 2.51 -4.99 -8.72
C THR A 76 3.62 -4.54 -7.78
N GLU A 77 4.73 -4.05 -8.34
CA GLU A 77 5.86 -3.56 -7.56
C GLU A 77 6.22 -2.13 -7.92
N GLY A 78 6.66 -1.37 -6.92
CA GLY A 78 7.16 -0.01 -7.06
C GLY A 78 8.54 0.12 -6.41
N SER A 79 9.38 1.00 -6.97
CA SER A 79 10.67 1.33 -6.36
C SER A 79 10.46 2.17 -5.10
N LEU A 80 11.23 1.86 -4.05
CA LEU A 80 11.32 2.68 -2.83
C LEU A 80 12.48 3.68 -2.88
N SER A 81 13.19 3.77 -4.01
CA SER A 81 14.24 4.77 -4.20
C SER A 81 13.69 6.18 -3.97
N GLY A 82 14.35 6.95 -3.09
CA GLY A 82 13.94 8.30 -2.73
C GLY A 82 12.81 8.41 -1.70
N PHE A 83 12.21 7.29 -1.26
CA PHE A 83 11.14 7.32 -0.27
C PHE A 83 11.56 7.98 1.05
N THR A 84 12.75 7.65 1.56
CA THR A 84 13.27 8.20 2.83
C THR A 84 13.37 9.72 2.78
N ASP A 85 13.95 10.27 1.72
CA ASP A 85 14.16 11.70 1.57
C ASP A 85 12.82 12.45 1.43
N ALA A 86 11.92 11.92 0.60
CA ALA A 86 10.58 12.47 0.43
C ALA A 86 9.76 12.43 1.73
N PHE A 87 9.76 11.29 2.44
CA PHE A 87 8.99 11.13 3.67
C PHE A 87 9.51 12.00 4.81
N ASN A 88 10.83 12.19 4.91
CA ASN A 88 11.42 13.08 5.91
C ASN A 88 11.17 14.58 5.63
N SER A 89 10.70 14.92 4.43
CA SER A 89 10.42 16.30 4.02
C SER A 89 8.95 16.71 4.21
N LEU A 90 8.10 15.79 4.72
CA LEU A 90 6.69 16.05 5.08
C LEU A 90 6.57 16.78 6.43
#